data_AF-A0A661ITF5-F1
#
_entry.id   AF-A0A661ITF5-F1
#
_cell.length_a   1.000
_cell.length_b   1.000
_cell.length_c   1.000
_cell.angle_alpha   90.00
_cell.angle_beta   90.00
_cell.angle_gamma   90.00
#
_symmetry.space_group_name_H-M   'P 1'
#
loop_
_entity.id
_entity.type
_entity.pdbx_description
1 polymer ?
#
loop_
_entity_poly.entity_id
_entity_poly.type
_entity_poly.pdbx_seq_one_letter_code
_entity_poly.pdbx_strand_id
1 'polypeptide(L)'
;MVINSSKVKSEALLLFCRDLIDSYKNNNEDIFDISSGITDFIDEQTKQLYKAINNIAQPIDYYIRNARVSRISLILTTYKYINKNISKLLKDGDRFNPAMLCFSLLSTWFAELSIGEKDREFLYFCLYPYSEIYDKLLLNTNNLDYKNLNISMLAIAEDTIIKLDKYRFK
;
A
#
# COMPACT_ATOMS: atom_id res chain seq x y z
N MET A 1 -23.06 -12.19 -13.23
CA MET A 1 -21.69 -11.64 -13.34
C MET A 1 -20.81 -12.43 -12.39
N VAL A 2 -19.80 -13.16 -12.89
CA VAL A 2 -18.83 -13.83 -12.02
C VAL A 2 -17.86 -12.76 -11.52
N ILE A 3 -17.94 -12.41 -10.24
CA ILE A 3 -17.07 -11.39 -9.64
C ILE A 3 -15.79 -12.10 -9.18
N ASN A 4 -14.66 -11.76 -9.80
CA ASN A 4 -13.37 -12.24 -9.34
C ASN A 4 -12.97 -11.50 -8.06
N SER A 5 -12.97 -12.23 -6.94
CA SER A 5 -12.67 -11.69 -5.61
C SER A 5 -11.28 -11.07 -5.52
N SER A 6 -10.28 -11.76 -6.05
CA SER A 6 -8.90 -11.27 -6.07
C SER A 6 -8.79 -9.95 -6.82
N LYS A 7 -9.44 -9.82 -7.99
CA LYS A 7 -9.44 -8.55 -8.75
C LYS A 7 -10.05 -7.39 -7.96
N VAL A 8 -11.16 -7.63 -7.25
CA VAL A 8 -11.81 -6.61 -6.40
C VAL A 8 -10.89 -6.18 -5.26
N LYS A 9 -10.29 -7.13 -4.55
CA LYS A 9 -9.37 -6.86 -3.43
C LYS A 9 -8.10 -6.15 -3.89
N SER A 10 -7.49 -6.61 -4.98
CA SER A 10 -6.31 -5.96 -5.58
C SER A 10 -6.61 -4.53 -6.01
N GLU A 11 -7.80 -4.26 -6.57
CA GLU A 11 -8.20 -2.90 -6.95
C GLU A 11 -8.46 -2.01 -5.73
N ALA A 12 -9.12 -2.53 -4.70
CA ALA A 12 -9.32 -1.82 -3.44
C ALA A 12 -8.00 -1.49 -2.73
N LEU A 13 -7.03 -2.42 -2.75
CA LEU A 13 -5.71 -2.21 -2.16
C LEU A 13 -4.92 -1.12 -2.91
N LEU A 14 -4.95 -1.13 -4.24
CA LEU A 14 -4.34 -0.06 -5.04
C LEU A 14 -4.95 1.31 -4.73
N LEU A 15 -6.28 1.39 -4.58
CA LEU A 15 -6.94 2.63 -4.19
C LEU A 15 -6.49 3.12 -2.81
N PHE A 16 -6.39 2.21 -1.85
CA PHE A 16 -5.89 2.53 -0.52
C PHE A 16 -4.46 3.07 -0.58
N CYS A 17 -3.55 2.39 -1.27
CA CYS A 17 -2.16 2.83 -1.45
C CYS A 17 -2.06 4.17 -2.17
N ARG A 18 -2.90 4.43 -3.18
CA ARG A 18 -2.95 5.72 -3.86
C ARG A 18 -3.30 6.84 -2.89
N ASP A 19 -4.40 6.67 -2.15
CA ASP A 19 -4.88 7.67 -1.20
C ASP A 19 -3.88 7.89 -0.06
N LEU A 20 -3.21 6.81 0.37
CA LEU A 20 -2.14 6.88 1.36
C LEU A 20 -1.00 7.76 0.85
N ILE A 21 -0.48 7.51 -0.36
CA ILE A 21 0.57 8.33 -0.98
C ILE A 21 0.12 9.79 -1.11
N ASP A 22 -1.11 10.02 -1.56
CA ASP A 22 -1.68 11.36 -1.68
C ASP A 22 -1.73 12.13 -0.35
N SER A 23 -1.89 11.43 0.77
CA SER A 23 -1.95 12.06 2.10
C SER A 23 -0.61 12.59 2.62
N TYR A 24 0.53 12.06 2.15
CA TYR A 24 1.85 12.45 2.67
C TYR A 24 2.83 13.00 1.62
N LYS A 25 2.57 12.83 0.32
CA LYS A 25 3.50 13.25 -0.76
C LYS A 25 3.86 14.75 -0.75
N ASN A 26 3.09 15.58 -0.05
CA ASN A 26 3.31 17.02 0.09
C ASN A 26 3.73 17.42 1.52
N ASN A 27 3.84 16.47 2.44
CA ASN A 27 4.25 16.75 3.81
C ASN A 27 5.78 16.65 3.88
N ASN A 28 6.44 17.80 3.91
CA ASN A 28 7.89 17.93 4.10
C ASN A 28 8.31 17.72 5.56
N GLU A 29 7.63 16.85 6.30
CA GLU A 29 8.08 16.51 7.64
C GLU A 29 9.20 15.48 7.49
N ASP A 30 10.44 15.87 7.80
CA ASP A 30 11.51 14.92 8.13
C ASP A 30 11.11 14.24 9.45
N ILE A 31 10.20 13.27 9.38
CA ILE A 31 9.65 12.60 10.57
C ILE A 31 10.76 11.81 11.29
N PHE A 32 11.86 11.52 10.60
CA PHE A 32 13.00 10.76 11.14
C PHE A 32 14.29 11.33 10.56
N ASP A 33 15.24 11.62 11.45
CA ASP A 33 16.58 12.17 11.17
C ASP A 33 17.42 11.13 10.38
N ILE A 34 17.07 10.95 9.12
CA ILE A 34 17.62 9.95 8.18
C ILE A 34 18.50 10.69 7.17
N SER A 35 19.50 10.00 6.64
CA SER A 35 20.34 10.56 5.58
C SER A 35 19.51 10.93 4.35
N SER A 36 19.77 12.12 3.79
CA SER A 36 19.07 12.64 2.60
C SER A 36 19.06 11.65 1.44
N GLY A 37 20.14 10.87 1.25
CA GLY A 37 20.21 9.87 0.19
C GLY A 37 19.26 8.67 0.34
N ILE A 38 18.84 8.33 1.58
CA ILE A 38 17.79 7.32 1.78
C ILE A 38 16.43 7.94 1.50
N THR A 39 16.17 9.16 1.98
CA THR A 39 14.92 9.90 1.73
C THR A 39 14.67 10.09 0.24
N ASP A 40 15.66 10.57 -0.51
CA ASP A 40 15.56 10.79 -1.96
C ASP A 40 15.24 9.50 -2.71
N PHE A 41 15.88 8.39 -2.32
CA PHE A 41 15.62 7.08 -2.92
C PHE A 41 14.18 6.63 -2.67
N ILE A 42 13.69 6.74 -1.43
CA ILE A 42 12.33 6.34 -1.07
C ILE A 42 11.29 7.21 -1.75
N ASP A 43 11.55 8.51 -1.88
CA ASP A 43 10.70 9.43 -2.62
C ASP A 43 10.63 9.10 -4.10
N GLU A 44 11.78 8.78 -4.72
CA GLU A 44 11.81 8.36 -6.12
C GLU A 44 11.01 7.07 -6.33
N GLN A 45 11.24 6.05 -5.49
CA GLN A 45 10.50 4.79 -5.57
C GLN A 45 8.99 5.02 -5.35
N THR A 46 8.63 5.85 -4.38
CA THR A 46 7.22 6.20 -4.10
C THR A 46 6.58 6.88 -5.31
N LYS A 47 7.27 7.81 -5.97
CA LYS A 47 6.79 8.49 -7.20
C LYS A 47 6.59 7.49 -8.34
N GLN A 48 7.53 6.56 -8.53
CA GLN A 48 7.41 5.52 -9.55
C GLN A 48 6.21 4.61 -9.27
N LEU A 49 6.05 4.16 -8.01
CA LEU A 49 4.92 3.36 -7.57
C LEU A 49 3.58 4.11 -7.78
N TYR A 50 3.50 5.38 -7.37
CA TYR A 50 2.31 6.20 -7.54
C TYR A 50 1.91 6.35 -9.02
N LYS A 51 2.89 6.53 -9.91
CA LYS A 51 2.65 6.55 -11.36
C LYS A 51 2.13 5.20 -11.87
N ALA A 52 2.70 4.09 -11.39
CA ALA A 52 2.24 2.74 -11.73
C ALA A 52 0.79 2.49 -11.29
N ILE A 53 0.44 2.87 -10.06
CA ILE A 53 -0.91 2.74 -9.52
C ILE A 53 -1.91 3.53 -10.38
N ASN A 54 -1.58 4.77 -10.74
CA ASN A 54 -2.47 5.62 -11.55
C ASN A 54 -2.64 5.16 -13.00
N ASN A 55 -1.67 4.43 -13.55
CA ASN A 55 -1.80 3.83 -14.88
C ASN A 55 -2.74 2.61 -14.88
N ILE A 56 -2.86 1.91 -13.74
CA ILE A 56 -3.63 0.67 -13.63
C ILE A 56 -5.05 0.92 -13.07
N ALA A 57 -5.16 1.78 -12.05
CA ALA A 57 -6.42 2.10 -11.41
C ALA A 57 -7.20 3.16 -12.20
N GLN A 58 -8.52 3.13 -12.10
CA GLN A 58 -9.35 4.17 -12.70
C GLN A 58 -9.17 5.50 -11.93
N PRO A 59 -9.53 6.65 -12.53
CA PRO A 59 -9.60 7.91 -11.82
C PRO A 59 -10.58 7.85 -10.63
N ILE A 60 -10.33 8.61 -9.56
CA ILE A 60 -11.19 8.63 -8.35
C ILE A 60 -12.66 8.90 -8.72
N ASP A 61 -12.91 9.87 -9.61
CA ASP A 61 -14.26 10.24 -10.07
C ASP A 61 -15.02 9.10 -10.75
N TYR A 62 -14.31 8.13 -11.34
CA TYR A 62 -14.94 6.95 -11.91
C TYR A 62 -15.61 6.11 -10.81
N TYR A 63 -14.93 5.88 -9.69
CA TYR A 63 -15.46 5.10 -8.58
C TYR A 63 -16.63 5.80 -7.89
N ILE A 64 -16.54 7.12 -7.71
CA ILE A 64 -17.61 7.93 -7.11
C ILE A 64 -18.88 7.88 -7.98
N ARG A 65 -18.75 8.16 -9.28
CA ARG A 65 -19.90 8.16 -10.21
C ARG A 65 -20.55 6.78 -10.34
N ASN A 66 -19.76 5.71 -10.28
CA ASN A 66 -20.22 4.34 -10.48
C ASN A 66 -20.44 3.58 -9.17
N ALA A 67 -20.53 4.25 -8.01
CA ALA A 67 -20.63 3.60 -6.69
C ALA A 67 -21.79 2.59 -6.56
N ARG A 68 -22.85 2.73 -7.38
CA ARG A 68 -24.00 1.82 -7.41
C ARG A 68 -23.77 0.55 -8.25
N VAL A 69 -22.74 0.52 -9.10
CA VAL A 69 -22.38 -0.67 -9.89
C VAL A 69 -21.84 -1.72 -8.92
N SER A 70 -22.38 -2.95 -8.97
CA SER A 70 -22.09 -3.98 -7.96
C SER A 70 -20.59 -4.23 -7.75
N ARG A 71 -19.80 -4.31 -8.83
CA ARG A 71 -18.33 -4.47 -8.73
C ARG A 71 -17.68 -3.29 -8.01
N ILE A 72 -18.06 -2.07 -8.36
CA ILE A 72 -17.48 -0.83 -7.78
C ILE A 72 -17.89 -0.70 -6.32
N SER A 73 -19.15 -1.00 -6.00
CA SER A 73 -19.64 -1.04 -4.61
C SER A 73 -18.81 -2.01 -3.75
N LEU A 74 -18.48 -3.20 -4.27
CA LEU A 74 -17.62 -4.16 -3.58
C LEU A 74 -16.19 -3.65 -3.41
N ILE A 75 -15.62 -2.99 -4.44
CA ILE A 75 -14.28 -2.36 -4.34
C ILE A 75 -14.28 -1.31 -3.22
N LEU A 76 -15.25 -0.40 -3.22
CA LEU A 76 -15.37 0.65 -2.20
C LEU A 76 -15.62 0.08 -0.80
N THR A 77 -16.40 -0.98 -0.69
CA THR A 77 -16.64 -1.65 0.60
C THR A 77 -15.37 -2.33 1.11
N THR A 78 -14.60 -2.95 0.21
CA THR A 78 -13.32 -3.58 0.54
C THR A 78 -12.26 -2.55 0.91
N TYR A 79 -12.22 -1.41 0.20
CA TYR A 79 -11.38 -0.27 0.56
C TYR A 79 -11.69 0.22 1.98
N LYS A 80 -12.98 0.39 2.31
CA LYS A 80 -13.40 0.79 3.67
C LYS A 80 -13.00 -0.25 4.72
N TYR A 81 -13.05 -1.54 4.37
CA TYR A 81 -12.61 -2.62 5.24
C TYR A 81 -11.09 -2.55 5.51
N ILE A 82 -10.28 -2.36 4.47
CA ILE A 82 -8.82 -2.17 4.59
C ILE A 82 -8.53 -0.97 5.50
N ASN A 83 -9.12 0.19 5.20
CA ASN A 83 -8.93 1.40 5.98
C ASN A 83 -9.29 1.19 7.44
N LYS A 84 -10.45 0.59 7.73
CA LYS A 84 -10.89 0.30 9.10
C LYS A 84 -9.95 -0.66 9.84
N ASN A 85 -9.33 -1.62 9.15
CA ASN A 85 -8.38 -2.53 9.79
C ASN A 85 -7.08 -1.81 10.12
N ILE A 86 -6.54 -1.04 9.18
CA ILE A 86 -5.29 -0.30 9.39
C ILE A 86 -5.48 0.77 10.47
N SER A 87 -6.57 1.54 10.44
CA SER A 87 -6.87 2.54 11.48
C SER A 87 -7.14 1.95 12.86
N LYS A 88 -7.35 0.63 13.01
CA LYS A 88 -7.42 -0.01 14.32
C LYS A 88 -6.03 -0.41 14.84
N LEU A 89 -5.12 -0.70 13.91
CA LEU A 89 -3.76 -1.11 14.22
C LEU A 89 -2.88 0.11 14.49
N LEU A 90 -3.13 1.22 13.79
CA LEU A 90 -2.57 2.53 14.07
C LEU A 90 -3.44 3.22 15.14
N LYS A 91 -2.93 3.45 16.35
CA LYS A 91 -3.69 4.21 17.37
C LYS A 91 -3.63 5.71 17.07
N ASP A 92 -4.58 6.47 17.61
CA ASP A 92 -4.53 7.93 17.53
C ASP A 92 -3.22 8.46 18.14
N GLY A 93 -2.39 9.10 17.32
CA GLY A 93 -1.09 9.67 17.71
C GLY A 93 0.12 8.76 17.51
N ASP A 94 -0.06 7.52 17.03
CA ASP A 94 1.07 6.66 16.67
C ASP A 94 1.77 7.23 15.42
N ARG A 95 3.09 7.40 15.52
CA ARG A 95 3.92 7.67 14.35
C ARG A 95 3.87 6.45 13.44
N PHE A 96 3.86 6.65 12.14
CA PHE A 96 3.91 5.57 11.16
C PHE A 96 4.67 6.02 9.90
N ASN A 97 5.29 5.07 9.20
CA ASN A 97 5.97 5.35 7.94
C ASN A 97 5.06 4.95 6.77
N PRO A 98 4.43 5.92 6.08
CA PRO A 98 3.43 5.61 5.07
C PRO A 98 4.03 4.98 3.82
N ALA A 99 5.27 5.34 3.45
CA ALA A 99 5.97 4.73 2.33
C ALA A 99 6.23 3.24 2.63
N MET A 100 6.80 2.95 3.80
CA MET A 100 7.06 1.56 4.23
C MET A 100 5.77 0.74 4.27
N LEU A 101 4.70 1.28 4.84
CA LEU A 101 3.40 0.60 4.89
C LEU A 101 2.85 0.34 3.49
N CYS A 102 2.91 1.32 2.59
CA CYS A 102 2.43 1.20 1.22
C CYS A 102 3.17 0.11 0.46
N PHE A 103 4.50 0.14 0.49
CA PHE A 103 5.33 -0.88 -0.15
C PHE A 103 5.03 -2.26 0.42
N SER A 104 4.87 -2.36 1.74
CA SER A 104 4.64 -3.65 2.43
C SER A 104 3.28 -4.26 2.17
N LEU A 105 2.23 -3.43 2.06
CA LEU A 105 0.92 -3.93 1.66
C LEU A 105 0.94 -4.54 0.26
N LEU A 106 1.61 -3.87 -0.69
CA LEU A 106 1.61 -4.28 -2.09
C LEU A 106 2.52 -5.49 -2.34
N SER A 107 3.69 -5.54 -1.73
CA SER A 107 4.58 -6.71 -1.82
C SER A 107 3.96 -7.97 -1.22
N THR A 108 3.40 -7.91 -0.01
CA THR A 108 2.78 -9.07 0.64
C THR A 108 1.59 -9.55 -0.19
N TRP A 109 0.81 -8.63 -0.77
CA TRP A 109 -0.33 -9.01 -1.61
C TRP A 109 0.05 -9.57 -2.97
N PHE A 110 0.97 -8.91 -3.69
CA PHE A 110 1.34 -9.28 -5.04
C PHE A 110 2.47 -10.31 -5.03
N ALA A 111 3.62 -10.00 -4.45
CA ALA A 111 4.82 -10.84 -4.52
C ALA A 111 4.74 -12.12 -3.69
N GLU A 112 4.19 -12.08 -2.46
CA GLU A 112 4.20 -13.26 -1.57
C GLU A 112 3.01 -14.20 -1.79
N LEU A 113 1.85 -13.65 -2.15
CA LEU A 113 0.63 -14.44 -2.39
C LEU A 113 0.37 -14.74 -3.88
N SER A 114 1.23 -14.27 -4.79
CA SER A 114 1.11 -14.45 -6.25
C SER A 114 -0.25 -14.02 -6.81
N ILE A 115 -0.90 -13.03 -6.19
CA ILE A 115 -2.28 -12.65 -6.55
C ILE A 115 -2.28 -11.68 -7.74
N GLY A 116 -2.57 -12.19 -8.94
CA GLY A 116 -2.86 -11.36 -10.11
C GLY A 116 -1.68 -11.12 -11.07
N GLU A 117 -0.69 -12.02 -11.06
CA GLU A 117 0.53 -11.98 -11.88
C GLU A 117 0.31 -11.73 -13.39
N LYS A 118 -0.77 -12.26 -13.99
CA LYS A 118 -0.96 -12.21 -15.46
C LYS A 118 -1.42 -10.86 -16.03
N ASP A 119 -2.03 -9.98 -15.24
CA ASP A 119 -2.65 -8.73 -15.75
C ASP A 119 -1.93 -7.45 -15.27
N ARG A 120 -0.84 -7.57 -14.49
CA ARG A 120 -0.20 -6.43 -13.77
C ARG A 120 1.32 -6.51 -13.68
N GLU A 121 1.97 -6.96 -14.76
CA GLU A 121 3.44 -7.09 -14.85
C GLU A 121 4.16 -5.78 -14.44
N PHE A 122 3.65 -4.62 -14.83
CA PHE A 122 4.25 -3.33 -14.51
C PHE A 122 4.29 -3.04 -12.99
N LEU A 123 3.29 -3.48 -12.23
CA LEU A 123 3.29 -3.32 -10.78
C LEU A 123 4.33 -4.23 -10.13
N TYR A 124 4.49 -5.45 -10.66
CA TYR A 124 5.53 -6.39 -10.24
C TYR A 124 6.94 -5.85 -10.52
N PHE A 125 7.17 -5.20 -11.66
CA PHE A 125 8.43 -4.53 -11.95
C PHE A 125 8.72 -3.39 -10.97
N CYS A 126 7.71 -2.61 -10.56
CA CYS A 126 7.89 -1.59 -9.52
C CYS A 126 8.10 -2.17 -8.11
N LEU A 127 7.68 -3.41 -7.87
CA LEU A 127 7.94 -4.15 -6.63
C LEU A 127 9.23 -4.97 -6.69
N TYR A 128 9.89 -5.06 -7.84
CA TYR A 128 11.18 -5.75 -7.99
C TYR A 128 12.32 -5.13 -7.14
N PRO A 129 12.47 -3.80 -7.01
CA PRO A 129 13.46 -3.20 -6.10
C PRO A 129 13.01 -3.23 -4.61
N TYR A 130 11.92 -3.93 -4.27
CA TYR A 130 11.39 -3.96 -2.91
C TYR A 130 12.37 -4.55 -1.87
N SER A 131 13.20 -5.52 -2.27
CA SER A 131 14.29 -6.00 -1.43
C SER A 131 15.30 -4.90 -1.12
N GLU A 132 15.62 -4.03 -2.09
CA GLU A 132 16.52 -2.89 -1.88
C GLU A 132 15.88 -1.81 -0.99
N ILE A 133 14.56 -1.62 -1.08
CA ILE A 133 13.80 -0.74 -0.19
C ILE A 133 13.88 -1.26 1.25
N TYR A 134 13.70 -2.57 1.45
CA TYR A 134 13.88 -3.21 2.75
C TYR A 134 15.29 -3.04 3.30
N ASP A 135 16.30 -3.33 2.50
CA ASP A 135 17.68 -3.21 2.92
C ASP A 135 18.02 -1.76 3.33
N LYS A 136 17.52 -0.78 2.58
CA LYS A 136 17.73 0.64 2.93
C LYS A 136 16.95 1.07 4.16
N LEU A 137 15.67 0.70 4.27
CA LEU A 137 14.79 1.12 5.36
C LEU A 137 15.02 0.37 6.68
N LEU A 138 15.53 -0.87 6.62
CA LEU A 138 15.70 -1.74 7.78
C LEU A 138 17.14 -2.04 8.14
N LEU A 139 18.07 -2.15 7.18
CA LEU A 139 19.46 -2.52 7.49
C LEU A 139 20.38 -1.30 7.53
N ASN A 140 20.28 -0.41 6.54
CA ASN A 140 21.22 0.70 6.34
C ASN A 140 20.95 1.93 7.21
N THR A 141 19.96 1.89 8.09
CA THR A 141 19.65 3.01 9.01
C THR A 141 20.17 2.71 10.41
N ASN A 142 20.96 3.62 11.01
CA ASN A 142 21.48 3.44 12.38
C ASN A 142 20.46 3.79 13.48
N ASN A 143 19.36 4.45 13.12
CA ASN A 143 18.29 4.84 14.03
C ASN A 143 17.39 3.64 14.37
N LEU A 144 17.43 3.20 15.63
CA LEU A 144 16.68 2.05 16.12
C LEU A 144 15.17 2.31 16.17
N ASP A 145 14.75 3.55 16.48
CA ASP A 145 13.34 3.92 16.53
C ASP A 145 12.72 3.86 15.13
N TYR A 146 13.45 4.31 14.10
CA TYR A 146 13.01 4.21 12.71
C TYR A 146 12.91 2.75 12.24
N LYS A 147 13.88 1.91 12.63
CA LYS A 147 13.84 0.46 12.35
C LYS A 147 12.61 -0.19 12.98
N ASN A 148 12.37 0.06 14.27
CA ASN A 148 11.22 -0.47 15.00
C ASN A 148 9.89 -0.02 14.38
N LEU A 149 9.82 1.26 13.96
CA LEU A 149 8.69 1.79 13.23
C LEU A 149 8.46 1.04 11.92
N ASN A 150 9.49 0.85 11.10
CA ASN A 150 9.37 0.16 9.83
C ASN A 150 8.95 -1.30 10.02
N ILE A 151 9.50 -2.00 11.03
CA ILE A 151 9.06 -3.35 11.43
C ILE A 151 7.58 -3.35 11.84
N SER A 152 7.12 -2.33 12.57
CA SER A 152 5.70 -2.23 12.91
C SER A 152 4.82 -2.07 11.67
N MET A 153 5.28 -1.35 10.63
CA MET A 153 4.55 -1.24 9.36
C MET A 153 4.45 -2.59 8.64
N LEU A 154 5.48 -3.44 8.74
CA LEU A 154 5.44 -4.80 8.22
C LEU A 154 4.36 -5.64 8.89
N ALA A 155 4.37 -5.67 10.22
CA ALA A 155 3.41 -6.45 10.99
C ALA A 155 1.97 -6.00 10.69
N ILE A 156 1.75 -4.69 10.53
CA ILE A 156 0.44 -4.14 10.15
C ILE A 156 0.05 -4.57 8.73
N ALA A 157 0.98 -4.52 7.78
CA ALA A 157 0.73 -4.94 6.41
C ALA A 157 0.38 -6.43 6.35
N GLU A 158 1.17 -7.30 6.97
CA GLU A 158 0.94 -8.75 7.03
C GLU A 158 -0.43 -9.09 7.62
N ASP A 159 -0.75 -8.56 8.80
CA ASP A 159 -2.05 -8.82 9.45
C ASP A 159 -3.23 -8.31 8.59
N THR A 160 -3.06 -7.14 7.97
CA THR A 160 -4.08 -6.58 7.07
C THR A 160 -4.29 -7.45 5.84
N ILE A 161 -3.22 -7.91 5.21
CA ILE A 161 -3.27 -8.74 4.00
C ILE A 161 -3.85 -10.12 4.30
N ILE A 162 -3.46 -10.77 5.40
CA ILE A 162 -4.03 -12.07 5.80
C ILE A 162 -5.54 -11.95 6.03
N LYS A 163 -5.99 -10.85 6.66
CA LYS A 163 -7.42 -10.58 6.86
C LYS A 163 -8.13 -10.27 5.55
N LEU A 164 -7.49 -9.51 4.66
CA LEU A 164 -8.02 -9.18 3.33
C LEU A 164 -8.18 -10.44 2.46
N ASP A 165 -7.21 -11.35 2.47
CA ASP A 165 -7.29 -12.61 1.73
C ASP A 165 -8.46 -13.48 2.20
N LYS A 166 -8.66 -13.57 3.52
CA LYS A 166 -9.79 -14.29 4.13
C LYS A 166 -11.14 -13.57 4.02
N TYR A 167 -11.15 -12.28 3.66
CA TYR A 167 -12.37 -11.49 3.55
C TYR A 167 -13.32 -12.05 2.48
N ARG A 168 -14.58 -12.28 2.85
CA ARG A 168 -15.64 -12.71 1.94
C ARG A 168 -16.66 -11.58 1.79
N PHE A 169 -17.02 -11.26 0.55
CA PHE A 169 -18.08 -10.30 0.29
C PHE A 169 -19.40 -10.86 0.85
N LYS A 170 -20.12 -10.02 1.59
CA LYS A 170 -21.47 -10.30 2.06
C LYS A 170 -22.47 -9.70 1.09
#